data_AF-A0A1H1LE37-F1
#
_entry.id   AF-A0A1H1LE37-F1
#
_cell.length_a   1.000
_cell.length_b   1.000
_cell.length_c   1.000
_cell.angle_alpha   90.00
_cell.angle_beta   90.00
_cell.angle_gamma   90.00
#
_symmetry.space_group_name_H-M   'P 1'
#
loop_
_entity.id
_entity.type
_entity.pdbx_description
1 polymer ?
#
loop_
_entity_poly.entity_id
_entity_poly.type
_entity_poly.pdbx_seq_one_letter_code
_entity_poly.pdbx_strand_id
1 'polypeptide(L)'
;MGTNVRKLLLVEADPDKREHLLSLCRQPPLASFEVDICTQPREAVHRVAQNTYFACLLPNDLSLLQDARRVASETLYLLISEGGDARGDSRAIEQGADEVLVRTNLDADQINRALIHGQLRRDGGSKLERQAKQDPLTGLGNRAMLEEELDRLLIKGKRSGFGFALLYIDLDYFKQINDSFGHGLGDLLLAVIANRLRRTMRQEDLIARIGGDEFVALLQDVVDANDAALIASKIIHTLSEPITLSGHHLLISASVGIAMYPQHGQSATELLHHGDQALYRAKANGRNGYSFFNPDEQAQTRHNLDIEQGLRHGLLEGQFRLHYQPIVDTRNGDTVSWEALLRWQHPQLGLLAPDAFLKLAEHSGLILPMGHWVISQALEAVKAWRAAGVNCRLSINLSDRELKQPRFADQLRQLLANSKVPPGMVQLELREDALLKHAGQAAALCESLSALGVDIWLDHFGAEYGALGYLTRLPIKGIKLDTRELTSEAETDHATYLRNLIKLARSLDKQVTANYVEDAQSAEQLSSWGGDFLQGYWIGKPRPLDDLLSQSSSLSST
;
A
#
# COMPACT_ATOMS: atom_id res chain seq x y z
N MET A 1 -48.31 -15.38 8.44
CA MET A 1 -47.35 -15.56 7.32
C MET A 1 -48.01 -16.49 6.33
N GLY A 2 -48.30 -16.02 5.11
CA GLY A 2 -48.99 -16.82 4.10
C GLY A 2 -48.23 -18.11 3.84
N THR A 3 -48.91 -19.25 3.94
CA THR A 3 -48.40 -20.54 3.51
C THR A 3 -48.09 -20.44 2.02
N ASN A 4 -46.81 -20.32 1.67
CA ASN A 4 -46.37 -20.27 0.28
C ASN A 4 -46.67 -21.67 -0.31
N VAL A 5 -47.78 -21.79 -1.02
CA VAL A 5 -48.22 -23.06 -1.62
C VAL A 5 -47.17 -23.46 -2.64
N ARG A 6 -46.55 -24.63 -2.46
CA ARG A 6 -45.53 -25.13 -3.38
C ARG A 6 -46.24 -25.74 -4.59
N LYS A 7 -45.99 -25.18 -5.78
CA LYS A 7 -46.55 -25.67 -7.04
C LYS A 7 -45.65 -26.71 -7.69
N LEU A 8 -46.24 -27.76 -8.25
CA LEU A 8 -45.57 -28.77 -9.05
C LEU A 8 -46.20 -28.80 -10.44
N LEU A 9 -45.38 -28.69 -11.49
CA LEU A 9 -45.86 -28.87 -12.87
C LEU A 9 -45.69 -30.33 -13.28
N LEU A 10 -46.78 -31.00 -13.63
CA LEU A 10 -46.75 -32.34 -14.22
C LEU A 10 -46.95 -32.24 -15.73
N VAL A 11 -45.92 -32.60 -16.49
CA VAL A 11 -45.96 -32.63 -17.96
C VAL A 11 -46.09 -34.08 -18.41
N GLU A 12 -47.27 -34.46 -18.90
CA GLU A 12 -47.50 -35.81 -19.44
C GLU A 12 -48.67 -35.80 -20.43
N ALA A 13 -48.39 -36.19 -21.67
CA ALA A 13 -49.35 -36.22 -22.76
C ALA A 13 -50.25 -37.45 -22.68
N ASP A 14 -49.69 -38.60 -22.29
CA ASP A 14 -50.39 -39.88 -22.18
C ASP A 14 -51.40 -39.85 -21.01
N PRO A 15 -52.71 -40.07 -21.27
CA PRO A 15 -53.73 -40.03 -20.22
C PRO A 15 -53.53 -41.02 -19.09
N ASP A 16 -53.10 -42.25 -19.41
CA ASP A 16 -52.98 -43.32 -18.42
C ASP A 16 -51.76 -43.08 -17.53
N LYS A 17 -50.64 -42.65 -18.13
CA LYS A 17 -49.44 -42.26 -17.37
C LYS A 17 -49.68 -41.04 -16.50
N ARG A 18 -50.39 -40.05 -17.05
CA ARG A 18 -50.73 -38.83 -16.32
C ARG A 18 -51.60 -39.13 -15.11
N GLU A 19 -52.64 -39.94 -15.26
CA GLU A 19 -53.52 -40.30 -14.15
C GLU A 19 -52.75 -41.07 -13.07
N HIS A 20 -51.85 -41.97 -13.47
CA HIS A 20 -50.95 -42.67 -12.54
C HIS A 20 -50.07 -41.68 -11.75
N LEU A 21 -49.33 -40.78 -12.43
CA LEU A 21 -48.46 -39.80 -11.78
C LEU A 21 -49.24 -38.81 -10.90
N LEU A 22 -50.45 -38.41 -11.33
CA LEU A 22 -51.36 -37.58 -10.52
C LEU A 22 -51.82 -38.31 -9.26
N SER A 23 -52.12 -39.60 -9.36
CA SER A 23 -52.51 -40.41 -8.21
C SER A 23 -51.39 -40.46 -7.16
N LEU A 24 -50.13 -40.51 -7.58
CA LEU A 24 -48.96 -40.46 -6.70
C LEU A 24 -48.79 -39.08 -6.07
N CYS A 25 -48.92 -37.99 -6.84
CA CYS A 25 -48.77 -36.63 -6.32
C CYS A 25 -49.87 -36.25 -5.29
N ARG A 26 -51.04 -36.91 -5.34
CA ARG A 26 -52.13 -36.72 -4.37
C ARG A 26 -51.93 -37.48 -3.05
N GLN A 27 -50.94 -38.39 -2.98
CA GLN A 27 -50.66 -39.16 -1.77
C GLN A 27 -49.68 -38.42 -0.83
N PRO A 28 -49.75 -38.61 0.49
CA PRO A 28 -48.71 -38.12 1.39
C PRO A 28 -47.34 -38.75 1.04
N PRO A 29 -46.23 -37.99 1.07
CA PRO A 29 -46.09 -36.62 1.55
C PRO A 29 -46.30 -35.53 0.48
N LEU A 30 -46.61 -35.90 -0.78
CA LEU A 30 -46.76 -34.95 -1.90
C LEU A 30 -48.08 -34.18 -1.90
N ALA A 31 -49.09 -34.64 -1.13
CA ALA A 31 -50.40 -34.00 -1.03
C ALA A 31 -50.38 -32.52 -0.59
N SER A 32 -49.24 -32.02 -0.08
CA SER A 32 -49.04 -30.59 0.23
C SER A 32 -48.74 -29.71 -0.98
N PHE A 33 -48.46 -30.29 -2.15
CA PHE A 33 -48.18 -29.55 -3.38
C PHE A 33 -49.46 -29.29 -4.18
N GLU A 34 -49.58 -28.10 -4.75
CA GLU A 34 -50.58 -27.81 -5.78
C GLU A 34 -50.03 -28.28 -7.13
N VAL A 35 -50.74 -29.20 -7.80
CA VAL A 35 -50.25 -29.83 -9.03
C VAL A 35 -50.95 -29.22 -10.25
N ASP A 36 -50.18 -28.51 -11.07
CA ASP A 36 -50.62 -28.01 -12.37
C ASP A 36 -50.31 -29.04 -13.45
N ILE A 37 -51.25 -29.26 -14.37
CA ILE A 37 -51.14 -30.28 -15.41
C ILE A 37 -50.89 -29.62 -16.76
N CYS A 38 -49.87 -30.09 -17.47
CA CYS A 38 -49.60 -29.71 -18.85
C CYS A 38 -49.60 -30.97 -19.74
N THR A 39 -50.53 -31.03 -20.69
CA THR A 39 -50.68 -32.17 -21.61
C THR A 39 -49.93 -31.98 -22.92
N GLN A 40 -49.39 -30.79 -23.17
CA GLN A 40 -48.62 -30.45 -24.37
C GLN A 40 -47.18 -30.09 -23.98
N PRO A 41 -46.19 -30.97 -24.22
CA PRO A 41 -44.79 -30.73 -23.85
C PRO A 41 -44.24 -29.36 -24.27
N ARG A 42 -44.60 -28.87 -25.47
CA ARG A 42 -44.16 -27.56 -25.97
C ARG A 42 -44.73 -26.37 -25.18
N GLU A 43 -45.89 -26.53 -24.55
CA GLU A 43 -46.49 -25.49 -23.71
C GLU A 43 -45.81 -25.42 -22.33
N ALA A 44 -45.16 -26.50 -21.90
CA ALA A 44 -44.52 -26.57 -20.59
C ALA A 44 -43.44 -25.49 -20.41
N VAL A 45 -42.62 -25.23 -21.44
CA VAL A 45 -41.58 -24.19 -21.42
C VAL A 45 -42.18 -22.81 -21.17
N HIS A 46 -43.31 -22.50 -21.82
CA HIS A 46 -44.02 -21.24 -21.62
C HIS A 46 -44.57 -21.12 -20.20
N ARG A 47 -45.14 -22.22 -19.67
CA ARG A 47 -45.71 -22.23 -18.32
C ARG A 47 -44.66 -22.04 -17.24
N VAL A 48 -43.51 -22.71 -17.32
CA VAL A 48 -42.41 -22.54 -16.36
C VAL A 48 -41.74 -21.17 -16.46
N ALA A 49 -41.82 -20.50 -17.62
CA ALA A 49 -41.34 -19.13 -17.77
C ALA A 49 -42.29 -18.09 -17.13
N GLN A 50 -43.60 -18.37 -17.10
CA GLN A 50 -44.63 -17.44 -16.61
C GLN A 50 -45.02 -17.65 -15.15
N ASN A 51 -44.79 -18.83 -14.58
CA ASN A 51 -45.20 -19.19 -13.23
C ASN A 51 -44.02 -19.73 -12.43
N THR A 52 -44.05 -19.53 -11.12
CA THR A 52 -43.04 -20.07 -10.20
C THR A 52 -43.45 -21.48 -9.75
N TYR A 53 -42.73 -22.49 -10.23
CA TYR A 53 -42.88 -23.87 -9.77
C TYR A 53 -41.73 -24.26 -8.85
N PHE A 54 -42.04 -25.05 -7.82
CA PHE A 54 -41.02 -25.67 -6.99
C PHE A 54 -40.30 -26.78 -7.77
N ALA A 55 -41.07 -27.60 -8.49
CA ALA A 55 -40.55 -28.68 -9.31
C ALA A 55 -41.42 -28.92 -10.54
N CYS A 56 -40.85 -29.59 -11.52
CA CYS A 56 -41.50 -29.99 -12.74
C CYS A 56 -41.14 -31.45 -13.05
N LEU A 57 -42.17 -32.29 -13.14
CA LEU A 57 -42.09 -33.68 -13.60
C LEU A 57 -42.20 -33.66 -15.12
N LEU A 58 -41.11 -34.00 -15.80
CA LEU A 58 -41.01 -34.02 -17.25
C LEU A 58 -41.01 -35.46 -17.77
N PRO A 59 -41.58 -35.72 -18.97
CA PRO A 59 -41.34 -36.98 -19.66
C PRO A 59 -39.86 -37.03 -20.06
N ASN A 60 -39.30 -38.23 -20.31
CA ASN A 60 -37.90 -38.40 -20.70
C ASN A 60 -37.55 -37.79 -22.08
N ASP A 61 -37.54 -36.46 -22.16
CA ASP A 61 -37.28 -35.63 -23.33
C ASP A 61 -36.21 -34.59 -22.97
N LEU A 62 -34.98 -34.84 -23.44
CA LEU A 62 -33.84 -33.98 -23.16
C LEU A 62 -33.93 -32.62 -23.84
N SER A 63 -34.58 -32.52 -25.00
CA SER A 63 -34.74 -31.23 -25.69
C SER A 63 -35.65 -30.32 -24.88
N LEU A 64 -36.76 -30.88 -24.39
CA LEU A 64 -37.68 -30.15 -23.52
C LEU A 64 -37.02 -29.72 -22.21
N LEU A 65 -36.23 -30.59 -21.59
CA LEU A 65 -35.47 -30.26 -20.38
C LEU A 65 -34.56 -29.05 -20.62
N GLN A 66 -33.78 -29.05 -21.70
CA GLN A 66 -32.85 -27.96 -22.02
C GLN A 66 -33.59 -26.64 -22.23
N ASP A 67 -34.69 -26.67 -22.98
CA ASP A 67 -35.51 -25.48 -23.25
C ASP A 67 -36.14 -24.92 -21.96
N ALA A 68 -36.70 -25.80 -21.12
CA ALA A 68 -37.29 -25.43 -19.83
C ALA A 68 -36.22 -24.86 -18.87
N ARG A 69 -35.05 -25.51 -18.79
CA ARG A 69 -33.92 -25.07 -17.95
C ARG A 69 -33.39 -23.71 -18.34
N ARG A 70 -33.40 -23.38 -19.63
CA ARG A 70 -32.95 -22.08 -20.14
C ARG A 70 -33.85 -20.92 -19.69
N VAL A 71 -35.16 -21.16 -19.56
CA VAL A 71 -36.13 -20.11 -19.18
C VAL A 71 -36.42 -20.08 -17.69
N ALA A 72 -36.20 -21.18 -16.96
CA ALA A 72 -36.43 -21.27 -15.51
C ALA A 72 -35.33 -22.11 -14.83
N SER A 73 -34.21 -21.47 -14.50
CA SER A 73 -33.06 -22.11 -13.85
C SER A 73 -33.38 -22.64 -12.46
N GLU A 74 -34.23 -21.94 -11.70
CA GLU A 74 -34.51 -22.21 -10.27
C GLU A 74 -35.45 -23.40 -10.02
N THR A 75 -36.22 -23.83 -11.02
CA THR A 75 -37.17 -24.95 -10.90
C THR A 75 -36.43 -26.30 -10.84
N LEU A 76 -36.82 -27.21 -9.96
CA LEU A 76 -36.31 -28.58 -9.98
C LEU A 76 -36.91 -29.36 -11.16
N TYR A 77 -36.09 -29.99 -12.02
CA TYR A 77 -36.58 -30.87 -13.09
C TYR A 77 -36.31 -32.34 -12.75
N LEU A 78 -37.40 -33.09 -12.60
CA LEU A 78 -37.41 -34.53 -12.39
C LEU A 78 -37.84 -35.21 -13.70
N LEU A 79 -36.95 -35.98 -14.33
CA LEU A 79 -37.30 -36.71 -15.55
C LEU A 79 -37.91 -38.07 -15.22
N ILE A 80 -39.06 -38.38 -15.82
CA ILE A 80 -39.72 -39.68 -15.71
C ILE A 80 -39.32 -40.56 -16.90
N SER A 81 -38.50 -41.58 -16.64
CA SER A 81 -38.05 -42.57 -17.61
C SER A 81 -38.92 -43.83 -17.60
N GLU A 82 -39.15 -44.42 -18.78
CA GLU A 82 -39.88 -45.68 -18.95
C GLU A 82 -39.01 -46.93 -18.67
N GLY A 83 -37.69 -46.79 -18.59
CA GLY A 83 -36.76 -47.88 -18.31
C GLY A 83 -35.43 -47.36 -17.75
N GLY A 84 -34.87 -48.08 -16.76
CA GLY A 84 -33.60 -47.73 -16.15
C GLY A 84 -32.42 -48.08 -17.05
N ASP A 85 -32.00 -47.14 -17.90
CA ASP A 85 -30.72 -47.19 -18.60
C ASP A 85 -29.74 -46.24 -17.91
N ALA A 86 -28.76 -46.80 -17.20
CA ALA A 86 -27.78 -46.01 -16.44
C ALA A 86 -27.03 -44.99 -17.33
N ARG A 87 -26.84 -45.28 -18.63
CA ARG A 87 -26.21 -44.33 -19.56
C ARG A 87 -27.15 -43.18 -19.93
N GLY A 88 -28.42 -43.49 -20.20
CA GLY A 88 -29.46 -42.50 -20.43
C GLY A 88 -29.67 -41.57 -19.22
N ASP A 89 -29.72 -42.15 -18.02
CA ASP A 89 -29.92 -41.42 -16.77
C ASP A 89 -28.73 -40.48 -16.49
N SER A 90 -27.49 -40.97 -16.67
CA SER A 90 -26.28 -40.14 -16.52
C SER A 90 -26.29 -38.95 -17.49
N ARG A 91 -26.64 -39.20 -18.76
CA ARG A 91 -26.73 -38.15 -19.78
C ARG A 91 -27.82 -37.13 -19.45
N ALA A 92 -28.94 -37.55 -18.89
CA ALA A 92 -30.00 -36.64 -18.47
C ALA A 92 -29.54 -35.69 -17.35
N ILE A 93 -28.82 -36.21 -16.35
CA ILE A 93 -28.23 -35.40 -15.28
C ILE A 93 -27.20 -34.41 -15.84
N GLU A 94 -26.33 -34.85 -16.75
CA GLU A 94 -25.36 -33.96 -17.43
C GLU A 94 -26.03 -32.83 -18.22
N GLN A 95 -27.19 -33.10 -18.82
CA GLN A 95 -27.99 -32.10 -19.55
C GLN A 95 -28.86 -31.23 -18.63
N GLY A 96 -28.66 -31.35 -17.32
CA GLY A 96 -29.26 -30.50 -16.31
C GLY A 96 -30.56 -31.03 -15.76
N ALA A 97 -30.79 -32.33 -15.68
CA ALA A 97 -31.87 -32.89 -14.84
C ALA A 97 -31.42 -32.90 -13.38
N ASP A 98 -32.33 -32.61 -12.44
CA ASP A 98 -32.00 -32.69 -11.02
C ASP A 98 -32.09 -34.12 -10.49
N GLU A 99 -32.96 -34.97 -11.05
CA GLU A 99 -33.03 -36.40 -10.80
C GLU A 99 -33.72 -37.12 -11.97
N VAL A 100 -33.45 -38.41 -12.13
CA VAL A 100 -34.17 -39.29 -13.07
C VAL A 100 -34.89 -40.39 -12.30
N LEU A 101 -36.18 -40.56 -12.60
CA LEU A 101 -37.09 -41.45 -11.91
C LEU A 101 -37.62 -42.51 -12.88
N VAL A 102 -37.52 -43.79 -12.52
CA VAL A 102 -38.03 -44.90 -13.34
C VAL A 102 -39.49 -45.18 -13.01
N ARG A 103 -40.38 -45.05 -13.99
CA ARG A 103 -41.85 -45.14 -13.80
C ARG A 103 -42.32 -46.47 -13.22
N THR A 104 -41.71 -47.59 -13.62
CA THR A 104 -42.19 -48.94 -13.32
C THR A 104 -42.23 -49.27 -11.81
N ASN A 105 -41.43 -48.60 -11.00
CA ASN A 105 -41.36 -48.80 -9.55
C ASN A 105 -41.71 -47.54 -8.77
N LEU A 106 -42.31 -46.52 -9.41
CA LEU A 106 -42.47 -45.21 -8.81
C LEU A 106 -43.57 -45.19 -7.75
N ASP A 107 -43.26 -44.63 -6.59
CA ASP A 107 -44.21 -44.33 -5.52
C ASP A 107 -44.08 -42.86 -5.06
N ALA A 108 -45.02 -42.40 -4.23
CA ALA A 108 -45.02 -41.01 -3.75
C ALA A 108 -43.78 -40.66 -2.90
N ASP A 109 -43.23 -41.64 -2.18
CA ASP A 109 -42.05 -41.44 -1.33
C ASP A 109 -40.77 -41.31 -2.19
N GLN A 110 -40.67 -42.03 -3.29
CA GLN A 110 -39.59 -41.92 -4.26
C GLN A 110 -39.52 -40.54 -4.91
N ILE A 111 -40.66 -40.00 -5.34
CA ILE A 111 -40.72 -38.63 -5.88
C ILE A 111 -40.33 -37.62 -4.80
N ASN A 112 -40.82 -37.78 -3.57
CA ASN A 112 -40.47 -36.88 -2.47
C ASN A 112 -38.98 -36.94 -2.11
N ARG A 113 -38.38 -38.14 -2.07
CA ARG A 113 -36.93 -38.30 -1.89
C ARG A 113 -36.15 -37.62 -3.01
N ALA A 114 -36.59 -37.77 -4.26
CA ALA A 114 -35.96 -37.10 -5.40
C ALA A 114 -36.04 -35.56 -5.31
N LEU A 115 -37.18 -35.01 -4.86
CA LEU A 115 -37.31 -33.57 -4.59
C LEU A 115 -36.33 -33.11 -3.51
N ILE A 116 -36.23 -33.84 -2.40
CA ILE A 116 -35.30 -33.53 -1.31
C ILE A 116 -33.85 -33.63 -1.79
N HIS A 117 -33.49 -34.68 -2.51
CA HIS A 117 -32.13 -34.91 -3.02
C HIS A 117 -31.75 -33.88 -4.08
N GLY A 118 -32.66 -33.55 -5.00
CA GLY A 118 -32.47 -32.49 -5.99
C GLY A 118 -32.22 -31.13 -5.32
N GLN A 119 -33.04 -30.78 -4.32
CA GLN A 119 -32.84 -29.55 -3.54
C GLN A 119 -31.49 -29.56 -2.80
N LEU A 120 -31.15 -30.65 -2.11
CA LEU A 120 -29.89 -30.77 -1.39
C LEU A 120 -28.67 -30.69 -2.31
N ARG A 121 -28.72 -31.25 -3.53
CA ARG A 121 -27.64 -31.14 -4.51
C ARG A 121 -27.46 -29.70 -4.99
N ARG A 122 -28.54 -28.96 -5.23
CA ARG A 122 -28.47 -27.53 -5.57
C ARG A 122 -27.96 -26.66 -4.43
N ASP A 123 -28.47 -26.90 -3.23
CA ASP A 123 -28.05 -26.18 -2.03
C ASP A 123 -26.57 -26.49 -1.70
N GLY A 124 -26.13 -27.73 -1.94
CA GLY A 124 -24.75 -28.17 -1.82
C GLY A 124 -23.83 -27.55 -2.88
N GLY A 125 -24.23 -27.60 -4.15
CA GLY A 125 -23.47 -27.00 -5.26
C GLY A 125 -23.30 -25.49 -5.09
N SER A 126 -24.37 -24.78 -4.75
CA SER A 126 -24.33 -23.33 -4.50
C SER A 126 -23.52 -22.95 -3.24
N LYS A 127 -23.52 -23.80 -2.19
CA LYS A 127 -22.64 -23.62 -1.02
C LYS A 127 -21.18 -23.86 -1.35
N LEU A 128 -20.88 -24.89 -2.16
CA LEU A 128 -19.51 -25.19 -2.61
C LEU A 128 -18.98 -24.07 -3.50
N GLU A 129 -19.79 -23.55 -4.43
CA GLU A 129 -19.43 -22.38 -5.24
C GLU A 129 -19.23 -21.12 -4.40
N ARG A 130 -20.10 -20.85 -3.42
CA ARG A 130 -19.91 -19.72 -2.49
C ARG A 130 -18.65 -19.86 -1.66
N GLN A 131 -18.33 -21.05 -1.15
CA GLN A 131 -17.09 -21.31 -0.41
C GLN A 131 -15.86 -21.18 -1.29
N ALA A 132 -15.93 -21.61 -2.57
CA ALA A 132 -14.82 -21.48 -3.51
C ALA A 132 -14.52 -20.02 -3.90
N LYS A 133 -15.48 -19.10 -3.71
CA LYS A 133 -15.40 -17.68 -4.11
C LYS A 133 -15.23 -16.71 -2.93
N GLN A 134 -15.14 -17.21 -1.71
CA GLN A 134 -14.97 -16.39 -0.51
C GLN A 134 -13.61 -16.61 0.15
N ASP A 135 -13.06 -15.56 0.75
CA ASP A 135 -11.90 -15.67 1.64
C ASP A 135 -12.35 -16.30 2.97
N PRO A 136 -11.77 -17.43 3.41
CA PRO A 136 -12.26 -18.15 4.59
C PRO A 136 -12.05 -17.37 5.90
N LEU A 137 -11.08 -16.46 5.96
CA LEU A 137 -10.81 -15.67 7.16
C LEU A 137 -11.80 -14.49 7.31
N THR A 138 -12.01 -13.75 6.23
CA THR A 138 -12.79 -12.49 6.26
C THR A 138 -14.24 -12.64 5.78
N GLY A 139 -14.54 -13.72 5.06
CA GLY A 139 -15.82 -13.94 4.39
C GLY A 139 -16.11 -12.96 3.26
N LEU A 140 -15.15 -12.13 2.85
CA LEU A 140 -15.25 -11.28 1.66
C LEU A 140 -15.09 -12.12 0.39
N GLY A 141 -15.24 -11.51 -0.79
CA GLY A 141 -14.85 -12.16 -2.04
C GLY A 141 -13.36 -12.52 -2.00
N ASN A 142 -12.97 -13.60 -2.66
CA ASN A 142 -11.56 -13.91 -2.91
C ASN A 142 -11.14 -13.44 -4.30
N ARG A 143 -9.89 -13.71 -4.69
CA ARG A 143 -9.36 -13.35 -6.00
C ARG A 143 -10.22 -13.88 -7.16
N ALA A 144 -10.73 -15.12 -7.07
CA ALA A 144 -11.55 -15.70 -8.13
C ALA A 144 -12.87 -14.95 -8.32
N MET A 145 -13.52 -14.55 -7.22
CA MET A 145 -14.74 -13.73 -7.29
C MET A 145 -14.46 -12.33 -7.87
N LEU A 146 -13.32 -11.73 -7.52
CA LEU A 146 -12.91 -10.44 -8.07
C LEU A 146 -12.73 -10.52 -9.59
N GLU A 147 -11.97 -11.51 -10.08
CA GLU A 147 -11.67 -11.68 -11.50
C GLU A 147 -12.96 -11.88 -12.32
N GLU A 148 -13.86 -12.74 -11.85
CA GLU A 148 -15.15 -12.99 -12.49
C GLU A 148 -16.03 -11.72 -12.56
N GLU A 149 -16.10 -10.96 -11.47
CA GLU A 149 -16.89 -9.74 -11.43
C GLU A 149 -16.28 -8.64 -12.30
N LEU A 150 -14.96 -8.54 -12.33
CA LEU A 150 -14.25 -7.59 -13.18
C LEU A 150 -14.49 -7.88 -14.66
N ASP A 151 -14.46 -9.15 -15.07
CA ASP A 151 -14.83 -9.57 -16.44
C ASP A 151 -16.28 -9.22 -16.77
N ARG A 152 -17.21 -9.43 -15.83
CA ARG A 152 -18.62 -9.05 -15.97
C ARG A 152 -18.76 -7.54 -16.20
N LEU A 153 -18.06 -6.71 -15.41
CA LEU A 153 -18.10 -5.25 -15.52
C LEU A 153 -17.46 -4.75 -16.82
N LEU A 154 -16.37 -5.36 -17.28
CA LEU A 154 -15.75 -5.02 -18.56
C LEU A 154 -16.70 -5.29 -19.74
N ILE A 155 -17.42 -6.42 -19.73
CA ILE A 155 -18.43 -6.74 -20.75
C ILE A 155 -19.60 -5.73 -20.69
N LYS A 156 -20.09 -5.41 -19.49
CA LYS A 156 -21.16 -4.40 -19.29
C LYS A 156 -20.71 -3.04 -19.81
N GLY A 157 -19.55 -2.56 -19.40
CA GLY A 157 -18.99 -1.27 -19.77
C GLY A 157 -18.80 -1.10 -21.29
N LYS A 158 -18.31 -2.13 -21.98
CA LYS A 158 -18.19 -2.13 -23.46
C LYS A 158 -19.52 -1.98 -24.19
N ARG A 159 -20.62 -2.51 -23.64
CA ARG A 159 -21.94 -2.50 -24.27
C ARG A 159 -22.77 -1.25 -23.98
N SER A 160 -22.61 -0.68 -22.78
CA SER A 160 -23.54 0.31 -22.24
C SER A 160 -22.89 1.67 -21.93
N GLY A 161 -21.56 1.78 -22.04
CA GLY A 161 -20.83 3.01 -21.76
C GLY A 161 -20.74 3.38 -20.28
N PHE A 162 -21.20 2.52 -19.36
CA PHE A 162 -21.05 2.74 -17.91
C PHE A 162 -19.60 2.53 -17.46
N GLY A 163 -19.09 3.50 -16.70
CA GLY A 163 -17.81 3.44 -16.03
C GLY A 163 -17.89 2.70 -14.69
N PHE A 164 -16.73 2.28 -14.19
CA PHE A 164 -16.57 1.73 -12.85
C PHE A 164 -15.19 2.09 -12.30
N ALA A 165 -15.01 2.01 -10.99
CA ALA A 165 -13.73 2.27 -10.34
C ALA A 165 -13.21 1.02 -9.62
N LEU A 166 -11.90 0.78 -9.73
CA LEU A 166 -11.16 -0.21 -8.97
C LEU A 166 -10.32 0.50 -7.91
N LEU A 167 -10.52 0.14 -6.65
CA LEU A 167 -9.79 0.65 -5.50
C LEU A 167 -8.93 -0.49 -4.93
N TYR A 168 -7.62 -0.38 -5.04
CA TYR A 168 -6.66 -1.28 -4.41
C TYR A 168 -6.32 -0.72 -3.03
N ILE A 169 -6.46 -1.51 -1.97
CA ILE A 169 -6.38 -1.07 -0.57
C ILE A 169 -5.37 -1.94 0.15
N ASP A 170 -4.48 -1.32 0.91
CA ASP A 170 -3.48 -2.01 1.73
C ASP A 170 -3.40 -1.39 3.12
N LEU A 171 -3.25 -2.24 4.13
CA LEU A 171 -3.15 -1.81 5.52
C LEU A 171 -1.71 -1.43 5.87
N ASP A 172 -1.50 -0.17 6.20
CA ASP A 172 -0.17 0.34 6.48
C ASP A 172 0.43 -0.33 7.73
N TYR A 173 1.68 -0.77 7.59
CA TYR A 173 2.47 -1.37 8.67
C TYR A 173 1.84 -2.63 9.30
N PHE A 174 0.91 -3.33 8.62
CA PHE A 174 0.29 -4.55 9.15
C PHE A 174 1.31 -5.63 9.54
N LYS A 175 2.41 -5.74 8.79
CA LYS A 175 3.52 -6.63 9.16
C LYS A 175 4.09 -6.35 10.56
N GLN A 176 4.23 -5.08 10.95
CA GLN A 176 4.73 -4.73 12.28
C GLN A 176 3.76 -5.15 13.39
N ILE A 177 2.46 -5.15 13.11
CA ILE A 177 1.43 -5.65 14.04
C ILE A 177 1.61 -7.16 14.22
N ASN A 178 1.77 -7.91 13.12
CA ASN A 178 2.04 -9.34 13.18
C ASN A 178 3.34 -9.66 13.94
N ASP A 179 4.41 -8.89 13.68
CA ASP A 179 5.70 -9.09 14.34
C ASP A 179 5.64 -8.76 15.84
N SER A 180 4.80 -7.79 16.25
CA SER A 180 4.69 -7.33 17.65
C SER A 180 3.70 -8.14 18.49
N PHE A 181 2.60 -8.61 17.88
CA PHE A 181 1.48 -9.21 18.61
C PHE A 181 1.12 -10.63 18.14
N GLY A 182 1.81 -11.13 17.11
CA GLY A 182 1.59 -12.46 16.53
C GLY A 182 0.46 -12.51 15.51
N HIS A 183 0.53 -13.51 14.62
CA HIS A 183 -0.41 -13.68 13.51
C HIS A 183 -1.87 -13.84 13.93
N GLY A 184 -2.15 -14.43 15.10
CA GLY A 184 -3.52 -14.59 15.59
C GLY A 184 -4.25 -13.26 15.85
N LEU A 185 -3.52 -12.23 16.33
CA LEU A 185 -4.10 -10.89 16.48
C LEU A 185 -4.28 -10.22 15.11
N GLY A 186 -3.34 -10.44 14.19
CA GLY A 186 -3.44 -10.00 12.80
C GLY A 186 -4.68 -10.55 12.09
N ASP A 187 -4.99 -11.83 12.27
CA ASP A 187 -6.16 -12.46 11.68
C ASP A 187 -7.48 -11.87 12.22
N LEU A 188 -7.55 -11.63 13.53
CA LEU A 188 -8.69 -10.93 14.14
C LEU A 188 -8.83 -9.50 13.62
N LEU A 189 -7.70 -8.81 13.45
CA LEU A 189 -7.68 -7.47 12.88
C LEU A 189 -8.21 -7.47 11.44
N LEU A 190 -7.76 -8.41 10.59
CA LEU A 190 -8.26 -8.55 9.23
C LEU A 190 -9.77 -8.82 9.18
N ALA A 191 -10.30 -9.63 10.11
CA ALA A 191 -11.74 -9.87 10.22
C ALA A 191 -12.53 -8.59 10.59
N VAL A 192 -11.99 -7.76 11.50
CA VAL A 192 -12.60 -6.47 11.87
C VAL A 192 -12.55 -5.49 10.68
N ILE A 193 -11.40 -5.37 10.02
CA ILE A 193 -11.22 -4.53 8.84
C ILE A 193 -12.19 -4.92 7.74
N ALA A 194 -12.32 -6.22 7.46
CA ALA A 194 -13.26 -6.72 6.46
C ALA A 194 -14.72 -6.34 6.76
N ASN A 195 -15.13 -6.39 8.03
CA ASN A 195 -16.47 -5.96 8.44
C ASN A 195 -16.68 -4.45 8.27
N ARG A 196 -15.67 -3.64 8.63
CA ARG A 196 -15.69 -2.19 8.38
C ARG A 196 -15.83 -1.87 6.89
N LEU A 197 -14.98 -2.50 6.07
CA LEU A 197 -14.99 -2.38 4.62
C LEU A 197 -16.35 -2.74 4.03
N ARG A 198 -16.93 -3.88 4.42
CA ARG A 198 -18.27 -4.31 3.96
C ARG A 198 -19.37 -3.29 4.28
N ARG A 199 -19.31 -2.63 5.44
CA ARG A 199 -20.30 -1.60 5.84
C ARG A 199 -20.13 -0.28 5.10
N THR A 200 -18.93 -0.02 4.59
CA THR A 200 -18.63 1.22 3.85
C THR A 200 -19.17 1.16 2.42
N MET A 201 -19.24 -0.04 1.84
CA MET A 201 -19.66 -0.33 0.46
C MET A 201 -21.17 -0.46 0.28
N ARG A 202 -21.66 -0.24 -0.95
CA ARG A 202 -23.06 -0.50 -1.32
C ARG A 202 -23.27 -1.97 -1.65
N GLN A 203 -24.52 -2.38 -1.84
CA GLN A 203 -24.85 -3.79 -2.12
C GLN A 203 -24.39 -4.23 -3.51
N GLU A 204 -24.38 -3.28 -4.46
CA GLU A 204 -23.88 -3.45 -5.81
C GLU A 204 -22.34 -3.44 -5.89
N ASP A 205 -21.64 -2.90 -4.90
CA ASP A 205 -20.18 -2.88 -4.93
C ASP A 205 -19.62 -4.25 -4.49
N LEU A 206 -18.47 -4.63 -5.05
CA LEU A 206 -17.74 -5.81 -4.60
C LEU A 206 -16.56 -5.39 -3.74
N ILE A 207 -16.31 -6.12 -2.66
CA ILE A 207 -15.05 -6.07 -1.94
C ILE A 207 -14.49 -7.47 -1.75
N ALA A 208 -13.22 -7.61 -2.12
CA ALA A 208 -12.50 -8.87 -2.09
C ALA A 208 -11.17 -8.71 -1.35
N ARG A 209 -10.73 -9.79 -0.72
CA ARG A 209 -9.37 -9.92 -0.17
C ARG A 209 -8.53 -10.77 -1.11
N ILE A 210 -7.40 -10.22 -1.52
CA ILE A 210 -6.55 -10.83 -2.57
C ILE A 210 -5.40 -11.63 -1.97
N GLY A 211 -4.97 -11.28 -0.76
CA GLY A 211 -3.99 -12.00 0.02
C GLY A 211 -3.40 -11.09 1.10
N GLY A 212 -2.87 -11.66 2.17
CA GLY A 212 -2.22 -10.87 3.25
C GLY A 212 -3.14 -9.78 3.79
N ASP A 213 -2.69 -8.53 3.69
CA ASP A 213 -3.32 -7.27 4.08
C ASP A 213 -3.93 -6.49 2.90
N GLU A 214 -4.03 -7.10 1.73
CA GLU A 214 -4.49 -6.47 0.50
C GLU A 214 -5.97 -6.76 0.21
N PHE A 215 -6.72 -5.70 -0.07
CA PHE A 215 -8.13 -5.73 -0.45
C PHE A 215 -8.34 -4.98 -1.77
N VAL A 216 -9.34 -5.38 -2.53
CA VAL A 216 -9.77 -4.68 -3.74
C VAL A 216 -11.27 -4.44 -3.69
N ALA A 217 -11.67 -3.20 -3.92
CA ALA A 217 -13.06 -2.80 -4.11
C ALA A 217 -13.34 -2.51 -5.59
N LEU A 218 -14.47 -2.99 -6.09
CA LEU A 218 -15.03 -2.61 -7.38
C LEU A 218 -16.30 -1.80 -7.14
N LEU A 219 -16.26 -0.53 -7.52
CA LEU A 219 -17.38 0.41 -7.40
C LEU A 219 -18.11 0.47 -8.74
N GLN A 220 -19.37 0.04 -8.77
CA GLN A 220 -20.15 -0.03 -10.00
C GLN A 220 -20.79 1.33 -10.34
N ASP A 221 -21.00 1.58 -11.63
CA ASP A 221 -21.73 2.73 -12.15
C ASP A 221 -21.13 4.09 -11.70
N VAL A 222 -19.80 4.14 -11.57
CA VAL A 222 -19.03 5.34 -11.23
C VAL A 222 -18.57 6.03 -12.52
N VAL A 223 -19.03 7.25 -12.74
CA VAL A 223 -18.67 8.06 -13.93
C VAL A 223 -17.72 9.20 -13.57
N ASP A 224 -17.87 9.80 -12.38
CA ASP A 224 -16.99 10.86 -11.89
C ASP A 224 -15.88 10.26 -11.00
N ALA A 225 -14.63 10.65 -11.26
CA ALA A 225 -13.49 10.31 -10.41
C ALA A 225 -13.67 10.83 -8.97
N ASN A 226 -14.38 11.94 -8.77
CA ASN A 226 -14.66 12.48 -7.44
C ASN A 226 -15.47 11.52 -6.56
N ASP A 227 -16.37 10.72 -7.14
CA ASP A 227 -17.14 9.72 -6.40
C ASP A 227 -16.22 8.61 -5.87
N ALA A 228 -15.27 8.15 -6.71
CA ALA A 228 -14.27 7.18 -6.29
C ALA A 228 -13.34 7.74 -5.19
N ALA A 229 -12.93 9.01 -5.29
CA ALA A 229 -12.13 9.69 -4.27
C ALA A 229 -12.88 9.82 -2.94
N LEU A 230 -14.18 10.13 -2.98
CA LEU A 230 -15.02 10.24 -1.79
C LEU A 230 -15.13 8.88 -1.07
N ILE A 231 -15.34 7.79 -1.82
CA ILE A 231 -15.38 6.44 -1.25
C ILE A 231 -14.01 6.03 -0.70
N ALA A 232 -12.91 6.30 -1.41
CA ALA A 232 -11.56 6.04 -0.92
C ALA A 232 -11.29 6.78 0.41
N SER A 233 -11.65 8.07 0.49
CA SER A 233 -11.53 8.87 1.72
C SER A 233 -12.36 8.29 2.86
N LYS A 234 -13.60 7.85 2.57
CA LYS A 234 -14.48 7.20 3.55
C LYS A 234 -13.88 5.89 4.06
N ILE A 235 -13.29 5.07 3.18
CA ILE A 235 -12.58 3.85 3.55
C ILE A 235 -11.43 4.19 4.50
N ILE A 236 -10.53 5.08 4.11
CA ILE A 236 -9.36 5.47 4.92
C ILE A 236 -9.79 5.95 6.31
N HIS A 237 -10.80 6.82 6.37
CA HIS A 237 -11.34 7.32 7.64
C HIS A 237 -11.92 6.20 8.51
N THR A 238 -12.74 5.32 7.93
CA THR A 238 -13.36 4.20 8.65
C THR A 238 -12.31 3.22 9.18
N LEU A 239 -11.25 2.96 8.40
CA LEU A 239 -10.18 2.05 8.81
C LEU A 239 -9.29 2.66 9.90
N SER A 240 -9.13 3.99 9.90
CA SER A 240 -8.35 4.75 10.89
C SER A 240 -8.97 4.82 12.28
N GLU A 241 -10.24 4.44 12.43
CA GLU A 241 -10.90 4.40 13.74
C GLU A 241 -10.19 3.40 14.68
N PRO A 242 -9.98 3.71 15.97
CA PRO A 242 -9.35 2.80 16.93
C PRO A 242 -10.03 1.42 16.97
N ILE A 243 -9.24 0.36 17.01
CA ILE A 243 -9.71 -1.02 17.10
C ILE A 243 -9.29 -1.57 18.46
N THR A 244 -10.24 -2.07 19.25
CA THR A 244 -9.93 -2.76 20.51
C THR A 244 -10.01 -4.26 20.30
N LEU A 245 -8.88 -4.95 20.38
CA LEU A 245 -8.78 -6.40 20.19
C LEU A 245 -7.97 -7.02 21.32
N SER A 246 -8.55 -8.01 21.99
CA SER A 246 -7.89 -8.75 23.09
C SER A 246 -7.29 -7.85 24.18
N GLY A 247 -7.91 -6.70 24.45
CA GLY A 247 -7.43 -5.71 25.44
C GLY A 247 -6.40 -4.71 24.92
N HIS A 248 -5.99 -4.80 23.65
CA HIS A 248 -5.09 -3.83 23.01
C HIS A 248 -5.89 -2.80 22.20
N HIS A 249 -5.45 -1.53 22.24
CA HIS A 249 -5.94 -0.48 21.37
C HIS A 249 -4.99 -0.30 20.19
N LEU A 250 -5.45 -0.69 19.01
CA LEU A 250 -4.69 -0.61 17.77
C LEU A 250 -5.18 0.58 16.94
N LEU A 251 -4.23 1.33 16.40
CA LEU A 251 -4.43 2.36 15.38
C LEU A 251 -3.74 1.86 14.12
N ILE A 252 -4.51 1.70 13.05
CA ILE A 252 -4.02 1.29 11.74
C ILE A 252 -4.50 2.29 10.70
N SER A 253 -3.65 2.61 9.74
CA SER A 253 -4.05 3.40 8.57
C SER A 253 -4.10 2.50 7.33
N ALA A 254 -4.69 3.01 6.26
CA ALA A 254 -4.71 2.33 4.98
C ALA A 254 -4.29 3.28 3.87
N SER A 255 -3.62 2.74 2.87
CA SER A 255 -3.32 3.43 1.62
C SER A 255 -4.21 2.88 0.51
N VAL A 256 -4.65 3.74 -0.41
CA VAL A 256 -5.59 3.37 -1.49
C VAL A 256 -5.09 3.81 -2.87
N GLY A 257 -5.03 2.90 -3.82
CA GLY A 257 -4.79 3.18 -5.23
C GLY A 257 -6.08 3.13 -6.05
N ILE A 258 -6.31 4.09 -6.94
CA ILE A 258 -7.56 4.20 -7.71
C ILE A 258 -7.29 4.08 -9.22
N ALA A 259 -7.94 3.13 -9.87
CA ALA A 259 -7.98 2.98 -11.33
C ALA A 259 -9.43 3.10 -11.84
N MET A 260 -9.66 3.91 -12.88
CA MET A 260 -10.99 4.16 -13.44
C MET A 260 -11.12 3.45 -14.79
N TYR A 261 -12.22 2.74 -15.02
CA TYR A 261 -12.56 2.24 -16.35
C TYR A 261 -13.49 3.23 -17.06
N PRO A 262 -13.27 3.55 -18.34
CA PRO A 262 -12.22 3.01 -19.23
C PRO A 262 -10.90 3.82 -19.24
N GLN A 263 -10.79 4.91 -18.48
CA GLN A 263 -9.67 5.86 -18.61
C GLN A 263 -8.30 5.23 -18.32
N HIS A 264 -8.23 4.34 -17.33
CA HIS A 264 -7.01 3.76 -16.77
C HIS A 264 -6.86 2.29 -17.17
N GLY A 265 -7.57 1.77 -18.17
CA GLY A 265 -7.37 0.40 -18.65
C GLY A 265 -8.60 -0.19 -19.33
N GLN A 266 -8.39 -1.16 -20.22
CA GLN A 266 -9.46 -1.85 -20.96
C GLN A 266 -9.53 -3.35 -20.68
N SER A 267 -8.65 -3.85 -19.81
CA SER A 267 -8.61 -5.24 -19.36
C SER A 267 -8.50 -5.33 -17.84
N ALA A 268 -8.89 -6.49 -17.30
CA ALA A 268 -8.78 -6.79 -15.87
C ALA A 268 -7.35 -6.62 -15.36
N THR A 269 -6.39 -7.19 -16.11
CA THR A 269 -4.97 -7.15 -15.79
C THR A 269 -4.42 -5.73 -15.75
N GLU A 270 -4.79 -4.88 -16.72
CA GLU A 270 -4.37 -3.47 -16.74
C GLU A 270 -4.93 -2.69 -15.56
N LEU A 271 -6.23 -2.81 -15.28
CA LEU A 271 -6.87 -2.07 -14.18
C LEU A 271 -6.31 -2.47 -12.81
N LEU A 272 -6.08 -3.78 -12.60
CA LEU A 272 -5.43 -4.28 -11.38
C LEU A 272 -4.01 -3.74 -11.24
N HIS A 273 -3.23 -3.81 -12.33
CA HIS A 273 -1.85 -3.32 -12.33
C HIS A 273 -1.77 -1.81 -12.08
N HIS A 274 -2.65 -1.03 -12.70
CA HIS A 274 -2.71 0.41 -12.53
C HIS A 274 -3.24 0.83 -11.16
N GLY A 275 -4.19 0.08 -10.59
CA GLY A 275 -4.64 0.25 -9.21
C GLY A 275 -3.51 0.03 -8.20
N ASP A 276 -2.71 -1.03 -8.39
CA ASP A 276 -1.54 -1.32 -7.56
C ASP A 276 -0.45 -0.23 -7.68
N GLN A 277 -0.15 0.25 -8.90
CA GLN A 277 0.78 1.38 -9.08
C GLN A 277 0.31 2.64 -8.36
N ALA A 278 -0.99 2.95 -8.43
CA ALA A 278 -1.58 4.07 -7.73
C ALA A 278 -1.50 3.90 -6.21
N LEU A 279 -1.64 2.67 -5.70
CA LEU A 279 -1.49 2.36 -4.28
C LEU A 279 -0.06 2.61 -3.81
N TYR A 280 0.93 2.17 -4.59
CA TYR A 280 2.34 2.44 -4.29
C TYR A 280 2.60 3.95 -4.19
N ARG A 281 2.04 4.74 -5.10
CA ARG A 281 2.12 6.21 -5.05
C ARG A 281 1.51 6.77 -3.76
N ALA A 282 0.35 6.28 -3.35
CA ALA A 282 -0.26 6.69 -2.08
C ALA A 282 0.67 6.38 -0.88
N LYS A 283 1.35 5.22 -0.90
CA LYS A 283 2.34 4.87 0.13
C LYS A 283 3.57 5.77 0.09
N ALA A 284 4.08 6.10 -1.09
CA ALA A 284 5.25 6.97 -1.27
C ALA A 284 4.97 8.44 -0.86
N ASN A 285 3.72 8.88 -0.99
CA ASN A 285 3.25 10.21 -0.60
C ASN A 285 2.98 10.35 0.92
N GLY A 286 3.44 9.41 1.73
CA GLY A 286 3.32 9.47 3.19
C GLY A 286 2.34 8.49 3.82
N ARG A 287 1.71 7.60 3.01
CA ARG A 287 0.67 6.64 3.45
C ARG A 287 -0.59 7.33 3.98
N ASN A 288 -1.55 6.56 4.50
CA ASN A 288 -2.81 7.06 5.05
C ASN A 288 -3.55 8.03 4.10
N GLY A 289 -3.61 7.65 2.83
CA GLY A 289 -4.09 8.52 1.76
C GLY A 289 -4.47 7.71 0.53
N TYR A 290 -5.00 8.38 -0.48
CA TYR A 290 -5.28 7.76 -1.77
C TYR A 290 -4.50 8.44 -2.90
N SER A 291 -4.35 7.73 -4.02
CA SER A 291 -3.81 8.31 -5.24
C SER A 291 -4.51 7.69 -6.45
N PHE A 292 -4.73 8.50 -7.48
CA PHE A 292 -5.18 8.01 -8.78
C PHE A 292 -4.00 7.50 -9.59
N PHE A 293 -4.27 6.48 -10.41
CA PHE A 293 -3.37 6.11 -11.48
C PHE A 293 -3.23 7.29 -12.46
N ASN A 294 -1.99 7.66 -12.78
CA ASN A 294 -1.67 8.68 -13.77
C ASN A 294 -0.67 8.08 -14.79
N PRO A 295 -1.06 7.90 -16.08
CA PRO A 295 -0.18 7.32 -17.08
C PRO A 295 1.06 8.19 -17.38
N ASP A 296 0.98 9.52 -17.20
CA ASP A 296 2.11 10.43 -17.42
C ASP A 296 3.23 10.27 -16.37
N GLU A 297 2.99 9.48 -15.31
CA GLU A 297 3.92 9.23 -14.20
C GLU A 297 4.42 7.76 -14.14
N GLN A 298 4.07 6.91 -15.12
CA GLN A 298 4.48 5.48 -15.15
C GLN A 298 6.01 5.28 -15.09
N ALA A 299 6.78 6.18 -15.71
CA ALA A 299 8.24 6.11 -15.70
C ALA A 299 8.82 6.27 -14.29
N GLN A 300 8.23 7.15 -13.46
CA GLN A 300 8.70 7.42 -12.10
C GLN A 300 8.42 6.24 -11.15
N THR A 301 7.30 5.54 -11.34
CA THR A 301 6.93 4.39 -10.49
C THR A 301 7.83 3.19 -10.74
N ARG A 302 8.14 2.87 -12.01
CA ARG A 302 9.13 1.83 -12.35
C ARG A 302 10.54 2.22 -11.89
N HIS A 303 10.93 3.47 -12.10
CA HIS A 303 12.21 4.01 -11.63
C HIS A 303 12.38 3.88 -10.10
N ASN A 304 11.33 4.14 -9.32
CA ASN A 304 11.36 4.00 -7.87
C ASN A 304 11.46 2.54 -7.41
N LEU A 305 10.78 1.60 -8.10
CA LEU A 305 10.90 0.15 -7.82
C LEU A 305 12.31 -0.37 -8.13
N ASP A 306 12.89 0.03 -9.27
CA ASP A 306 14.26 -0.33 -9.65
C ASP A 306 15.28 0.23 -8.65
N ILE A 307 15.08 1.47 -8.20
CA ILE A 307 15.89 2.07 -7.13
C ILE A 307 15.74 1.30 -5.81
N GLU A 308 14.53 0.94 -5.39
CA GLU A 308 14.30 0.24 -4.12
C GLU A 308 14.94 -1.16 -4.11
N GLN A 309 14.84 -1.91 -5.20
CA GLN A 309 15.52 -3.20 -5.36
C GLN A 309 17.04 -3.03 -5.46
N GLY A 310 17.49 -1.97 -6.14
CA GLY A 310 18.89 -1.61 -6.28
C GLY A 310 19.54 -1.20 -4.96
N LEU A 311 18.84 -0.54 -4.05
CA LEU A 311 19.39 -0.04 -2.77
C LEU A 311 20.00 -1.17 -1.91
N ARG A 312 19.33 -2.33 -1.83
CA ARG A 312 19.85 -3.49 -1.08
C ARG A 312 21.12 -4.06 -1.70
N HIS A 313 21.10 -4.25 -3.01
CA HIS A 313 22.25 -4.78 -3.75
C HIS A 313 23.41 -3.80 -3.72
N GLY A 314 23.14 -2.51 -3.94
CA GLY A 314 24.16 -1.46 -3.96
C GLY A 314 24.91 -1.29 -2.66
N LEU A 315 24.27 -1.56 -1.50
CA LEU A 315 24.95 -1.52 -0.21
C LEU A 315 25.92 -2.70 -0.06
N LEU A 316 25.53 -3.90 -0.51
CA LEU A 316 26.35 -5.11 -0.45
C LEU A 316 27.49 -5.10 -1.49
N GLU A 317 27.22 -4.59 -2.68
CA GLU A 317 28.17 -4.54 -3.80
C GLU A 317 29.10 -3.32 -3.75
N GLY A 318 29.01 -2.50 -2.70
CA GLY A 318 29.87 -1.33 -2.54
C GLY A 318 29.68 -0.31 -3.66
N GLN A 319 28.42 0.00 -4.00
CA GLN A 319 28.07 1.00 -5.01
C GLN A 319 27.90 2.42 -4.42
N PHE A 320 27.86 2.55 -3.09
CA PHE A 320 27.78 3.85 -2.43
C PHE A 320 29.15 4.52 -2.28
N ARG A 321 29.17 5.85 -2.34
CA ARG A 321 30.36 6.69 -2.18
C ARG A 321 30.01 7.90 -1.32
N LEU A 322 31.00 8.47 -0.66
CA LEU A 322 30.87 9.78 -0.01
C LEU A 322 31.58 10.83 -0.85
N HIS A 323 30.87 11.92 -1.11
CA HIS A 323 31.47 13.17 -1.58
C HIS A 323 31.55 14.14 -0.41
N TYR A 324 32.49 15.06 -0.45
CA TYR A 324 32.77 15.99 0.62
C TYR A 324 32.65 17.42 0.09
N GLN A 325 31.89 18.25 0.80
CA GLN A 325 31.73 19.66 0.46
C GLN A 325 32.40 20.55 1.52
N PRO A 326 33.18 21.58 1.11
CA PRO A 326 33.88 22.43 2.08
C PRO A 326 32.93 23.38 2.81
N ILE A 327 33.23 23.60 4.08
CA ILE A 327 32.66 24.65 4.92
C ILE A 327 33.82 25.56 5.33
N VAL A 328 33.73 26.85 4.99
CA VAL A 328 34.80 27.83 5.19
C VAL A 328 34.44 28.87 6.23
N ASP A 329 35.44 29.37 6.97
CA ASP A 329 35.29 30.47 7.92
C ASP A 329 35.23 31.82 7.19
N THR A 330 34.25 32.64 7.53
CA THR A 330 33.99 33.92 6.86
C THR A 330 35.11 34.94 7.06
N ARG A 331 35.96 34.78 8.08
CA ARG A 331 36.97 35.77 8.47
C ARG A 331 38.28 35.62 7.69
N ASN A 332 38.71 34.38 7.47
CA ASN A 332 39.99 34.07 6.83
C ASN A 332 39.84 33.25 5.53
N GLY A 333 38.66 32.70 5.25
CA GLY A 333 38.41 31.84 4.09
C GLY A 333 38.96 30.41 4.25
N ASP A 334 39.48 30.05 5.43
CA ASP A 334 40.06 28.73 5.66
C ASP A 334 38.95 27.67 5.77
N THR A 335 39.23 26.46 5.26
CA THR A 335 38.29 25.34 5.40
C THR A 335 38.33 24.79 6.83
N VAL A 336 37.20 24.88 7.53
CA VAL A 336 37.08 24.47 8.95
C VAL A 336 36.42 23.11 9.14
N SER A 337 35.58 22.70 8.19
CA SER A 337 34.86 21.43 8.21
C SER A 337 34.51 21.01 6.79
N TRP A 338 34.21 19.73 6.62
CA TRP A 338 33.68 19.16 5.40
C TRP A 338 32.36 18.46 5.69
N GLU A 339 31.35 18.60 4.84
CA GLU A 339 30.13 17.81 4.95
C GLU A 339 30.23 16.54 4.11
N ALA A 340 29.99 15.39 4.74
CA ALA A 340 29.89 14.10 4.06
C ALA A 340 28.50 13.93 3.43
N LEU A 341 28.49 13.90 2.10
CA LEU A 341 27.29 13.79 1.28
C LEU A 341 27.26 12.45 0.56
N LEU A 342 26.26 11.63 0.89
CA LEU A 342 26.08 10.32 0.29
C LEU A 342 25.83 10.43 -1.22
N ARG A 343 26.41 9.52 -1.98
CA ARG A 343 26.18 9.33 -3.42
C ARG A 343 26.02 7.86 -3.71
N TRP A 344 25.22 7.54 -4.70
CA TRP A 344 25.08 6.17 -5.20
C TRP A 344 25.55 6.08 -6.64
N GLN A 345 26.63 5.32 -6.86
CA GLN A 345 27.13 4.99 -8.18
C GLN A 345 26.30 3.82 -8.75
N HIS A 346 25.10 4.12 -9.24
CA HIS A 346 24.22 3.13 -9.82
C HIS A 346 24.79 2.60 -11.15
N PRO A 347 24.81 1.28 -11.41
CA PRO A 347 25.39 0.71 -12.63
C PRO A 347 24.78 1.26 -13.93
N GLN A 348 23.45 1.43 -13.95
CA GLN A 348 22.71 1.91 -15.13
C GLN A 348 22.41 3.42 -15.12
N LEU A 349 22.06 4.00 -13.96
CA LEU A 349 21.61 5.38 -13.82
C LEU A 349 22.75 6.38 -13.55
N GLY A 350 23.99 5.89 -13.38
CA GLY A 350 25.14 6.72 -13.07
C GLY A 350 25.14 7.21 -11.61
N LEU A 351 25.75 8.37 -11.36
CA LEU A 351 25.89 8.92 -10.01
C LEU A 351 24.61 9.62 -9.56
N LEU A 352 23.91 9.03 -8.59
CA LEU A 352 22.67 9.56 -8.02
C LEU A 352 22.94 10.35 -6.73
N ALA A 353 22.22 11.47 -6.59
CA ALA A 353 22.17 12.28 -5.37
C ALA A 353 21.16 11.70 -4.36
N PRO A 354 21.28 12.04 -3.05
CA PRO A 354 20.41 11.51 -2.00
C PRO A 354 18.92 11.66 -2.29
N ASP A 355 18.48 12.80 -2.84
CA ASP A 355 17.06 13.06 -3.11
C ASP A 355 16.38 11.99 -3.97
N ALA A 356 17.14 11.32 -4.84
CA ALA A 356 16.63 10.26 -5.71
C ALA A 356 16.28 8.96 -4.97
N PHE A 357 16.92 8.67 -3.83
CA PHE A 357 16.80 7.35 -3.18
C PHE A 357 16.60 7.39 -1.66
N LEU A 358 16.87 8.52 -0.99
CA LEU A 358 16.86 8.61 0.47
C LEU A 358 15.45 8.37 1.05
N LYS A 359 14.42 8.92 0.40
CA LYS A 359 13.02 8.65 0.76
C LYS A 359 12.71 7.16 0.71
N LEU A 360 13.16 6.46 -0.33
CA LEU A 360 12.94 5.01 -0.46
C LEU A 360 13.74 4.20 0.58
N ALA A 361 14.96 4.62 0.90
CA ALA A 361 15.76 4.03 1.96
C ALA A 361 15.11 4.21 3.35
N GLU A 362 14.49 5.36 3.61
CA GLU A 362 13.71 5.59 4.83
C GLU A 362 12.48 4.67 4.88
N HIS A 363 11.69 4.58 3.81
CA HIS A 363 10.47 3.76 3.79
C HIS A 363 10.77 2.26 3.99
N SER A 364 11.81 1.75 3.31
CA SER A 364 12.25 0.35 3.37
C SER A 364 13.04 -0.01 4.64
N GLY A 365 13.47 0.99 5.41
CA GLY A 365 14.31 0.81 6.61
C GLY A 365 15.79 0.55 6.35
N LEU A 366 16.23 0.64 5.10
CA LEU A 366 17.64 0.58 4.73
C LEU A 366 18.43 1.81 5.18
N ILE A 367 17.76 2.89 5.60
CA ILE A 367 18.42 4.08 6.13
C ILE A 367 19.34 3.79 7.32
N LEU A 368 18.98 2.82 8.19
CA LEU A 368 19.79 2.46 9.36
C LEU A 368 21.13 1.78 8.97
N PRO A 369 21.14 0.68 8.19
CA PRO A 369 22.40 0.08 7.75
C PRO A 369 23.20 1.02 6.84
N MET A 370 22.55 1.89 6.05
CA MET A 370 23.24 2.91 5.26
C MET A 370 23.90 3.96 6.14
N GLY A 371 23.21 4.47 7.17
CA GLY A 371 23.78 5.43 8.12
C GLY A 371 25.00 4.88 8.86
N HIS A 372 24.94 3.62 9.30
CA HIS A 372 26.11 2.92 9.86
C HIS A 372 27.29 2.86 8.88
N TRP A 373 27.02 2.55 7.61
CA TRP A 373 28.03 2.56 6.55
C TRP A 373 28.60 3.96 6.32
N VAL A 374 27.75 4.99 6.25
CA VAL A 374 28.16 6.40 6.09
C VAL A 374 29.10 6.82 7.20
N ILE A 375 28.74 6.59 8.46
CA ILE A 375 29.58 6.95 9.62
C ILE A 375 30.92 6.20 9.55
N SER A 376 30.90 4.91 9.23
CA SER A 376 32.12 4.12 9.12
C SER A 376 33.07 4.67 8.04
N GLN A 377 32.56 4.98 6.85
CA GLN A 377 33.35 5.56 5.75
C GLN A 377 33.84 6.98 6.06
N ALA A 378 32.98 7.78 6.70
CA ALA A 378 33.31 9.12 7.16
C ALA A 378 34.50 9.09 8.14
N LEU A 379 34.51 8.15 9.09
CA LEU A 379 35.63 7.98 10.02
C LEU A 379 36.93 7.54 9.33
N GLU A 380 36.85 6.67 8.31
CA GLU A 380 38.04 6.33 7.50
C GLU A 380 38.58 7.55 6.74
N ALA A 381 37.70 8.41 6.20
CA ALA A 381 38.13 9.64 5.55
C ALA A 381 38.82 10.61 6.52
N VAL A 382 38.30 10.77 7.75
CA VAL A 382 38.97 11.57 8.79
C VAL A 382 40.34 10.99 9.12
N LYS A 383 40.50 9.66 9.21
CA LYS A 383 41.82 9.06 9.41
C LYS A 383 42.79 9.39 8.26
N ALA A 384 42.33 9.30 7.02
CA ALA A 384 43.14 9.61 5.85
C ALA A 384 43.60 11.08 5.88
N TRP A 385 42.70 12.01 6.21
CA TRP A 385 43.06 13.43 6.39
C TRP A 385 44.10 13.64 7.48
N ARG A 386 43.91 13.03 8.65
CA ARG A 386 44.89 13.14 9.74
C ARG A 386 46.25 12.58 9.37
N ALA A 387 46.29 11.46 8.64
CA ALA A 387 47.54 10.87 8.15
C ALA A 387 48.24 11.80 7.14
N ALA A 388 47.47 12.57 6.35
CA ALA A 388 47.96 13.59 5.44
C ALA A 388 48.28 14.94 6.12
N GLY A 389 48.14 15.05 7.45
CA GLY A 389 48.38 16.30 8.19
C GLY A 389 47.24 17.31 8.13
N VAL A 390 46.10 16.96 7.54
CA VAL A 390 44.91 17.81 7.46
C VAL A 390 44.08 17.63 8.73
N ASN A 391 43.86 18.71 9.47
CA ASN A 391 43.13 18.70 10.73
C ASN A 391 41.80 19.47 10.59
N CYS A 392 40.82 18.86 9.91
CA CYS A 392 39.49 19.43 9.71
C CYS A 392 38.41 18.56 10.36
N ARG A 393 37.30 19.19 10.72
CA ARG A 393 36.10 18.49 11.19
C ARG A 393 35.32 17.89 10.02
N LEU A 394 34.48 16.90 10.32
CA LEU A 394 33.59 16.27 9.36
C LEU A 394 32.16 16.26 9.89
N SER A 395 31.26 16.87 9.14
CA SER A 395 29.82 16.86 9.38
C SER A 395 29.15 15.67 8.71
N ILE A 396 28.24 14.99 9.42
CA ILE A 396 27.47 13.85 8.93
C ILE A 396 26.00 14.07 9.26
N ASN A 397 25.13 13.90 8.27
CA ASN A 397 23.68 14.00 8.44
C ASN A 397 23.12 12.84 9.28
N LEU A 398 22.21 13.16 10.21
CA LEU A 398 21.50 12.20 11.05
C LEU A 398 20.03 12.10 10.64
N SER A 399 19.57 10.89 10.34
CA SER A 399 18.17 10.65 9.95
C SER A 399 17.20 10.57 11.14
N ASP A 400 15.89 10.78 10.88
CA ASP A 400 14.82 10.62 11.89
C ASP A 400 14.81 9.21 12.53
N ARG A 401 15.13 8.18 11.74
CA ARG A 401 15.17 6.79 12.25
C ARG A 401 16.37 6.53 13.15
N GLU A 402 17.53 7.11 12.85
CA GLU A 402 18.73 6.99 13.70
C GLU A 402 18.56 7.76 15.01
N LEU A 403 17.91 8.93 14.97
CA LEU A 403 17.58 9.69 16.18
C LEU A 403 16.76 8.87 17.19
N LYS A 404 15.82 8.05 16.69
CA LYS A 404 14.96 7.20 17.51
C LYS A 404 15.65 5.94 18.02
N GLN A 405 16.83 5.60 17.50
CA GLN A 405 17.47 4.33 17.80
C GLN A 405 18.04 4.35 19.22
N PRO A 406 17.56 3.50 20.16
CA PRO A 406 17.91 3.60 21.59
C PRO A 406 19.39 3.39 21.94
N ARG A 407 20.24 3.00 20.98
CA ARG A 407 21.68 2.71 21.18
C ARG A 407 22.57 3.40 20.15
N PHE A 408 22.09 4.44 19.47
CA PHE A 408 22.89 5.13 18.45
C PHE A 408 24.20 5.68 19.03
N ALA A 409 24.14 6.39 20.15
CA ALA A 409 25.34 6.95 20.79
C ALA A 409 26.35 5.86 21.20
N ASP A 410 25.87 4.71 21.67
CA ASP A 410 26.73 3.58 22.02
C ASP A 410 27.42 2.98 20.79
N GLN A 411 26.71 2.88 19.67
CA GLN A 411 27.26 2.42 18.39
C GLN A 411 28.32 3.40 17.86
N LEU A 412 28.02 4.70 17.90
CA LEU A 412 28.99 5.73 17.50
C LEU A 412 30.25 5.70 18.37
N ARG A 413 30.10 5.53 19.69
CA ARG A 413 31.22 5.37 20.61
C ARG A 413 32.12 4.19 20.22
N GLN A 414 31.53 3.05 19.84
CA GLN A 414 32.29 1.88 19.37
C GLN A 414 33.03 2.18 18.05
N LEU A 415 32.38 2.84 17.09
CA LEU A 415 33.00 3.21 15.82
C LEU A 415 34.16 4.20 16.01
N LEU A 416 34.00 5.20 16.88
CA LEU A 416 35.05 6.15 17.24
C LEU A 416 36.23 5.45 17.93
N ALA A 417 35.96 4.54 18.86
CA ALA A 417 37.01 3.78 19.55
C ALA A 417 37.81 2.90 18.59
N ASN A 418 37.13 2.19 17.69
CA ASN A 418 37.76 1.32 16.69
C ASN A 418 38.56 2.12 15.66
N SER A 419 38.06 3.29 15.27
CA SER A 419 38.73 4.17 14.30
C SER A 419 39.87 5.00 14.90
N LYS A 420 39.91 5.17 16.24
CA LYS A 420 40.83 6.09 16.94
C LYS A 420 40.72 7.54 16.45
N VAL A 421 39.57 7.91 15.91
CA VAL A 421 39.23 9.29 15.53
C VAL A 421 38.80 10.04 16.81
N PRO A 422 39.38 11.21 17.11
CA PRO A 422 38.95 12.03 18.22
C PRO A 422 37.48 12.46 18.01
N PRO A 423 36.61 12.31 19.01
CA PRO A 423 35.19 12.65 18.86
C PRO A 423 34.94 14.08 18.38
N GLY A 424 35.77 15.05 18.81
CA GLY A 424 35.64 16.45 18.41
C GLY A 424 35.95 16.74 16.93
N MET A 425 36.37 15.74 16.15
CA MET A 425 36.47 15.84 14.70
C MET A 425 35.17 15.51 13.98
N VAL A 426 34.19 14.94 14.69
CA VAL A 426 32.91 14.55 14.11
C VAL A 426 31.83 15.53 14.57
N GLN A 427 31.02 15.96 13.62
CA GLN A 427 29.84 16.78 13.84
C GLN A 427 28.64 16.03 13.29
N LEU A 428 27.54 16.01 14.02
CA LEU A 428 26.28 15.43 13.56
C LEU A 428 25.27 16.53 13.28
N GLU A 429 24.65 16.46 12.10
CA GLU A 429 23.65 17.41 11.65
C GLU A 429 22.26 16.80 11.82
N LEU A 430 21.43 17.46 12.64
CA LEU A 430 20.07 17.05 12.95
C LEU A 430 19.10 18.07 12.37
N ARG A 431 18.16 17.64 11.53
CA ARG A 431 17.14 18.55 10.99
C ARG A 431 16.22 19.10 12.09
N GLU A 432 15.80 20.35 11.92
CA GLU A 432 14.88 21.04 12.82
C GLU A 432 13.56 20.27 13.03
N ASP A 433 12.95 19.80 11.95
CA ASP A 433 11.67 19.07 11.96
C ASP A 433 11.75 17.77 12.78
N ALA A 434 12.83 17.02 12.63
CA ALA A 434 13.06 15.76 13.34
C ALA A 434 13.22 15.99 14.84
N LEU A 435 13.91 17.08 15.23
CA LEU A 435 14.03 17.48 16.63
C LEU A 435 12.67 17.81 17.23
N LEU A 436 11.85 18.62 16.54
CA LEU A 436 10.54 19.03 17.05
C LEU A 436 9.58 17.86 17.20
N LYS A 437 9.59 16.95 16.21
CA LYS A 437 8.72 15.77 16.19
C LYS A 437 9.04 14.78 17.31
N HIS A 438 10.31 14.68 17.73
CA HIS A 438 10.79 13.68 18.70
C HIS A 438 11.60 14.29 19.85
N ALA A 439 11.14 15.43 20.36
CA ALA A 439 11.88 16.26 21.32
C ALA A 439 12.50 15.50 22.51
N GLY A 440 11.77 14.57 23.13
CA GLY A 440 12.28 13.81 24.27
C GLY A 440 13.45 12.88 23.92
N GLN A 441 13.36 12.22 22.76
CA GLN A 441 14.42 11.33 22.26
C GLN A 441 15.62 12.14 21.75
N ALA A 442 15.35 13.24 21.05
CA ALA A 442 16.36 14.19 20.60
C ALA A 442 17.18 14.74 21.76
N ALA A 443 16.52 15.14 22.87
CA ALA A 443 17.20 15.67 24.05
C ALA A 443 18.18 14.65 24.65
N ALA A 444 17.70 13.43 24.92
CA ALA A 444 18.53 12.36 25.50
C ALA A 444 19.70 11.97 24.59
N LEU A 445 19.47 11.93 23.28
CA LEU A 445 20.51 11.66 22.29
C LEU A 445 21.55 12.78 22.26
N CYS A 446 21.12 14.04 22.25
CA CYS A 446 22.02 15.18 22.22
C CYS A 446 22.94 15.24 23.45
N GLU A 447 22.39 14.99 24.64
CA GLU A 447 23.18 14.88 25.87
C GLU A 447 24.21 13.74 25.78
N SER A 448 23.78 12.58 25.28
CA SER A 448 24.66 11.41 25.13
C SER A 448 25.80 11.67 24.14
N LEU A 449 25.51 12.30 23.00
CA LEU A 449 26.50 12.64 21.98
C LEU A 449 27.48 13.73 22.46
N SER A 450 26.97 14.75 23.15
CA SER A 450 27.79 15.80 23.76
C SER A 450 28.73 15.22 24.82
N ALA A 451 28.27 14.28 25.64
CA ALA A 451 29.11 13.57 26.61
C ALA A 451 30.21 12.72 25.95
N LEU A 452 30.01 12.28 24.71
CA LEU A 452 31.07 11.62 23.91
C LEU A 452 32.07 12.62 23.33
N GLY A 453 31.76 13.92 23.33
CA GLY A 453 32.58 14.98 22.72
C GLY A 453 32.30 15.20 21.24
N VAL A 454 31.13 14.78 20.74
CA VAL A 454 30.68 15.00 19.36
C VAL A 454 29.85 16.29 19.30
N ASP A 455 30.15 17.16 18.34
CA ASP A 455 29.40 18.40 18.14
C ASP A 455 28.06 18.11 17.44
N ILE A 456 27.02 18.85 17.81
CA ILE A 456 25.68 18.72 17.21
C ILE A 456 25.28 20.04 16.58
N TRP A 457 24.79 19.97 15.36
CA TRP A 457 24.32 21.11 14.58
C TRP A 457 22.86 20.91 14.20
N LEU A 458 22.07 21.99 14.26
CA LEU A 458 20.73 21.94 13.68
C LEU A 458 20.77 22.36 12.22
N ASP A 459 20.25 21.51 11.35
CA ASP A 459 20.16 21.76 9.92
C ASP A 459 18.76 22.24 9.52
N HIS A 460 18.68 23.00 8.43
CA HIS A 460 17.48 23.68 7.95
C HIS A 460 16.78 24.55 9.02
N PHE A 461 17.57 25.21 9.89
CA PHE A 461 17.02 25.97 11.00
C PHE A 461 16.28 27.23 10.51
N GLY A 462 15.08 27.46 11.05
CA GLY A 462 14.22 28.58 10.69
C GLY A 462 13.17 28.22 9.64
N ALA A 463 13.08 26.96 9.22
CA ALA A 463 11.99 26.47 8.38
C ALA A 463 10.72 26.20 9.21
N GLU A 464 10.87 25.79 10.48
CA GLU A 464 9.76 25.49 11.38
C GLU A 464 9.71 26.48 12.55
N TYR A 465 8.51 26.95 12.91
CA TYR A 465 8.35 27.85 14.05
C TYR A 465 8.38 27.06 15.36
N GLY A 466 9.58 26.81 15.94
CA GLY A 466 9.60 26.17 17.26
C GLY A 466 10.93 25.77 17.89
N ALA A 467 12.03 25.63 17.14
CA ALA A 467 13.25 25.05 17.73
C ALA A 467 14.10 26.01 18.58
N LEU A 468 13.78 27.30 18.62
CA LEU A 468 14.48 28.30 19.43
C LEU A 468 14.56 27.93 20.92
N GLY A 469 13.46 27.41 21.48
CA GLY A 469 13.45 26.95 22.87
C GLY A 469 14.36 25.76 23.12
N TYR A 470 14.66 24.95 22.10
CA TYR A 470 15.59 23.83 22.21
C TYR A 470 17.05 24.26 22.03
N LEU A 471 17.30 25.30 21.24
CA LEU A 471 18.63 25.88 21.06
C LEU A 471 19.31 26.26 22.38
N THR A 472 18.51 26.77 23.33
CA THR A 472 18.99 27.21 24.65
C THR A 472 19.14 26.07 25.66
N ARG A 473 18.36 25.00 25.52
CA ARG A 473 18.28 23.90 26.50
C ARG A 473 19.16 22.70 26.17
N LEU A 474 19.43 22.47 24.88
CA LEU A 474 20.19 21.32 24.42
C LEU A 474 21.65 21.69 24.13
N PRO A 475 22.58 20.73 24.22
CA PRO A 475 24.00 20.95 23.93
C PRO A 475 24.29 21.03 22.41
N ILE A 476 23.59 21.94 21.74
CA ILE A 476 23.74 22.23 20.31
C ILE A 476 24.88 23.25 20.15
N LYS A 477 25.80 22.99 19.23
CA LYS A 477 26.97 23.84 18.97
C LYS A 477 26.64 25.01 18.05
N GLY A 478 25.79 24.77 17.05
CA GLY A 478 25.46 25.76 16.04
C GLY A 478 24.24 25.38 15.21
N ILE A 479 23.89 26.25 14.28
CA ILE A 479 22.79 26.09 13.34
C ILE A 479 23.29 26.26 11.90
N LYS A 480 22.62 25.60 10.97
CA LYS A 480 22.77 25.81 9.52
C LYS A 480 21.49 26.44 8.99
N LEU A 481 21.66 27.56 8.27
CA LEU A 481 20.58 28.33 7.66
C LEU A 481 20.52 28.04 6.16
N ASP A 482 19.32 27.86 5.63
CA ASP A 482 19.10 27.75 4.20
C ASP A 482 19.02 29.15 3.57
N THR A 483 19.88 29.43 2.59
CA THR A 483 19.91 30.74 1.92
C THR A 483 19.49 30.68 0.46
N ARG A 484 18.81 29.62 0.01
CA ARG A 484 18.38 29.49 -1.40
C ARG A 484 17.39 30.57 -1.84
N GLU A 485 16.59 31.10 -0.91
CA GLU A 485 15.65 32.20 -1.18
C GLU A 485 16.30 33.60 -1.07
N LEU A 486 17.59 33.67 -0.76
CA LEU A 486 18.31 34.93 -0.73
C LEU A 486 18.60 35.36 -2.17
N THR A 487 17.96 36.43 -2.61
CA THR A 487 18.24 37.07 -3.90
C THR A 487 19.30 38.16 -3.75
N SER A 488 19.99 38.47 -4.85
CA SER A 488 21.00 39.55 -4.92
C SER A 488 20.42 40.97 -4.80
N GLU A 489 19.09 41.10 -4.67
CA GLU A 489 18.41 42.39 -4.51
C GLU A 489 18.34 42.76 -3.02
N ALA A 490 18.68 44.00 -2.69
CA ALA A 490 18.72 44.46 -1.31
C ALA A 490 17.31 44.55 -0.68
N GLU A 491 17.18 44.05 0.55
CA GLU A 491 16.04 44.22 1.48
C GLU A 491 14.73 43.48 1.13
N THR A 492 14.81 42.17 0.87
CA THR A 492 13.63 41.30 0.96
C THR A 492 13.25 40.99 2.42
N ASP A 493 11.99 40.64 2.66
CA ASP A 493 11.53 40.15 3.98
C ASP A 493 12.36 38.94 4.43
N HIS A 494 12.74 38.05 3.50
CA HIS A 494 13.59 36.89 3.75
C HIS A 494 15.02 37.29 4.17
N ALA A 495 15.63 38.28 3.51
CA ALA A 495 16.94 38.80 3.90
C ALA A 495 16.91 39.38 5.34
N THR A 496 15.85 40.10 5.69
CA THR A 496 15.67 40.61 7.07
C THR A 496 15.47 39.48 8.07
N TYR A 497 14.72 38.44 7.71
CA TYR A 497 14.51 37.24 8.52
C TYR A 497 15.84 36.53 8.82
N LEU A 498 16.63 36.20 7.81
CA LEU A 498 17.94 35.55 7.98
C LEU A 498 18.89 36.38 8.85
N ARG A 499 18.97 37.70 8.59
CA ARG A 499 19.78 38.62 9.39
C ARG A 499 19.39 38.60 10.87
N ASN A 500 18.10 38.54 11.17
CA ASN A 500 17.61 38.48 12.54
C ASN A 500 17.90 37.11 13.19
N LEU A 501 17.76 36.01 12.44
CA LEU A 501 18.13 34.67 12.92
C LEU A 501 19.61 34.57 13.25
N ILE A 502 20.49 35.09 12.39
CA ILE A 502 21.95 35.11 12.64
C ILE A 502 22.25 35.83 13.96
N LYS A 503 21.68 37.04 14.13
CA LYS A 503 21.86 37.81 15.37
C LYS A 503 21.35 37.08 16.61
N LEU A 504 20.20 36.41 16.49
CA LEU A 504 19.58 35.66 17.59
C LEU A 504 20.40 34.41 17.96
N ALA A 505 20.86 33.64 16.99
CA ALA A 505 21.69 32.47 17.25
C ALA A 505 23.00 32.87 17.95
N ARG A 506 23.63 33.96 17.50
CA ARG A 506 24.85 34.49 18.13
C ARG A 506 24.63 35.02 19.54
N SER A 507 23.48 35.66 19.82
CA SER A 507 23.17 36.11 21.18
C SER A 507 22.97 34.95 22.16
N LEU A 508 22.71 33.74 21.64
CA LEU A 508 22.64 32.48 22.37
C LEU A 508 23.96 31.69 22.37
N ASP A 509 25.07 32.32 21.98
CA ASP A 509 26.40 31.72 21.87
C ASP A 509 26.45 30.50 20.93
N LYS A 510 25.64 30.53 19.86
CA LYS A 510 25.61 29.50 18.82
C LYS A 510 26.29 29.99 17.56
N GLN A 511 27.07 29.08 16.95
CA GLN A 511 27.71 29.33 15.66
C GLN A 511 26.69 29.22 14.52
N VAL A 512 26.90 29.98 13.45
CA VAL A 512 25.98 30.01 12.30
C VAL A 512 26.71 29.66 11.01
N THR A 513 26.23 28.62 10.34
CA THR A 513 26.63 28.25 8.98
C THR A 513 25.55 28.66 8.00
N ALA A 514 25.90 29.37 6.93
CA ALA A 514 24.97 29.63 5.83
C ALA A 514 25.19 28.60 4.71
N ASN A 515 24.14 27.84 4.38
CA ASN A 515 24.14 26.81 3.35
C ASN A 515 23.57 27.33 2.03
N TYR A 516 24.00 26.71 0.93
CA TYR A 516 23.56 27.03 -0.43
C TYR A 516 23.98 28.42 -0.91
N VAL A 517 25.19 28.86 -0.52
CA VAL A 517 25.79 30.09 -1.04
C VAL A 517 26.28 29.86 -2.49
N GLU A 518 25.64 30.51 -3.45
CA GLU A 518 25.91 30.30 -4.89
C GLU A 518 26.73 31.41 -5.55
N ASP A 519 26.82 32.58 -4.92
CA ASP A 519 27.51 33.75 -5.48
C ASP A 519 28.28 34.56 -4.41
N ALA A 520 29.17 35.43 -4.90
CA ALA A 520 30.03 36.26 -4.07
C ALA A 520 29.28 37.32 -3.25
N GLN A 521 28.19 37.86 -3.80
CA GLN A 521 27.42 38.93 -3.15
C GLN A 521 26.65 38.39 -1.95
N SER A 522 25.99 37.23 -2.11
CA SER A 522 25.36 36.50 -1.01
C SER A 522 26.39 36.15 0.08
N ALA A 523 27.58 35.68 -0.30
CA ALA A 523 28.66 35.39 0.64
C ALA A 523 29.09 36.62 1.46
N GLU A 524 29.30 37.77 0.81
CA GLU A 524 29.67 39.02 1.47
C GLU A 524 28.55 39.51 2.40
N GLN A 525 27.30 39.45 1.94
CA GLN A 525 26.13 39.86 2.70
C GLN A 525 25.95 39.02 3.97
N LEU A 526 26.00 37.69 3.87
CA LEU A 526 25.91 36.76 5.00
C LEU A 526 27.07 36.96 6.00
N SER A 527 28.28 37.19 5.48
CA SER A 527 29.45 37.50 6.30
C SER A 527 29.28 38.82 7.06
N SER A 528 28.76 39.86 6.39
CA SER A 528 28.51 41.17 7.00
C SER A 528 27.46 41.13 8.12
N TRP A 529 26.53 40.19 8.05
CA TRP A 529 25.52 39.96 9.09
C TRP A 529 26.06 39.18 10.29
N GLY A 530 27.30 38.67 10.18
CA GLY A 530 27.96 37.88 11.21
C GLY A 530 27.74 36.37 11.05
N GLY A 531 27.50 35.84 9.85
CA GLY A 531 27.65 34.40 9.63
C GLY A 531 29.08 33.96 9.97
N ASP A 532 29.24 32.84 10.68
CA ASP A 532 30.57 32.33 11.06
C ASP A 532 31.17 31.48 9.95
N PHE A 533 30.31 30.70 9.26
CA PHE A 533 30.73 29.75 8.24
C PHE A 533 29.86 29.83 6.98
N LEU A 534 30.44 29.55 5.82
CA LEU A 534 29.75 29.48 4.53
C LEU A 534 29.93 28.11 3.89
N GLN A 535 28.86 27.62 3.27
CA GLN A 535 28.83 26.41 2.47
C GLN A 535 27.97 26.61 1.23
N GLY A 536 28.45 26.19 0.07
CA GLY A 536 27.69 26.27 -1.18
C GLY A 536 28.56 26.11 -2.41
N TYR A 537 27.96 26.19 -3.59
CA TYR A 537 28.67 25.98 -4.86
C TYR A 537 29.63 27.12 -5.21
N TRP A 538 29.42 28.32 -4.64
CA TRP A 538 30.42 29.39 -4.70
C TRP A 538 31.73 28.98 -4.03
N ILE A 539 31.64 28.28 -2.90
CA ILE A 539 32.80 27.81 -2.12
C ILE A 539 33.42 26.57 -2.76
N GLY A 540 32.59 25.58 -3.08
CA GLY A 540 33.03 24.35 -3.71
C GLY A 540 31.91 23.33 -3.88
N LYS A 541 31.98 22.58 -4.97
CA LYS A 541 31.05 21.47 -5.24
C LYS A 541 31.45 20.21 -4.45
N PRO A 542 30.50 19.34 -4.07
CA PRO A 542 30.78 18.06 -3.44
C PRO A 542 31.69 17.18 -4.32
N ARG A 543 32.82 16.73 -3.79
CA ARG A 543 33.84 15.98 -4.53
C ARG A 543 34.35 14.72 -3.81
N PRO A 544 34.89 13.71 -4.51
CA PRO A 544 35.50 12.53 -3.90
C PRO A 544 36.68 12.85 -2.98
N LEU A 545 37.03 11.90 -2.11
CA LEU A 545 38.16 12.04 -1.17
C LEU A 545 39.52 12.21 -1.87
N ASP A 546 39.75 11.49 -2.97
CA ASP A 546 41.05 11.50 -3.66
C ASP A 546 41.38 12.87 -4.28
N ASP A 547 40.36 13.58 -4.75
CA ASP A 547 40.48 14.95 -5.26
C ASP A 547 40.86 15.94 -4.14
N LEU A 548 40.54 15.63 -2.89
CA LEU A 548 40.92 16.45 -1.74
C LEU A 548 42.39 16.26 -1.36
N LEU A 549 42.82 15.01 -1.28
CA LEU A 549 44.18 14.65 -0.85
C LEU A 549 45.23 15.11 -1.87
N SER A 550 44.89 15.09 -3.16
CA SER A 550 45.76 15.63 -4.22
C SER A 550 45.95 17.16 -4.13
N GLN A 551 44.93 17.91 -3.70
CA GLN A 551 45.03 19.37 -3.53
C GLN A 551 45.80 19.81 -2.28
N SER A 552 45.69 19.09 -1.17
CA SER A 552 46.48 19.38 0.05
C SER A 552 47.98 19.14 -0.17
N SER A 553 48.33 18.22 -1.07
CA SER A 553 49.72 17.94 -1.45
C SER A 553 50.38 19.13 -2.15
N SER A 554 49.63 19.84 -3.01
CA SER A 554 50.13 21.03 -3.72
C SER A 554 50.27 22.28 -2.83
N LEU A 555 49.47 22.40 -1.78
CA LEU A 555 49.53 23.53 -0.82
C LEU A 555 50.65 23.38 0.23
N SER A 556 51.21 22.19 0.37
CA SER A 556 52.34 21.92 1.29
C SER A 556 53.71 22.11 0.63
N SER A 557 53.74 22.40 -0.67
CA SER A 557 54.96 22.46 -1.52
C SER A 557 55.24 23.84 -2.12
N THR A 558 54.61 24.89 -1.59
CA THR A 558 54.89 26.31 -1.86
C THR A 558 54.94 27.05 -0.54
#